data_AF-A0A949AMU8-F1
#
_entry.id   AF-A0A949AMU8-F1
#
_cell.length_a   1.000
_cell.length_b   1.000
_cell.length_c   1.000
_cell.angle_alpha   90.00
_cell.angle_beta   90.00
_cell.angle_gamma   90.00
#
_symmetry.space_group_name_H-M   'P 1'
#
loop_
_entity.id
_entity.type
_entity.pdbx_description
1 polymer ?
#
loop_
_entity_poly.entity_id
_entity_poly.type
_entity_poly.pdbx_seq_one_letter_code
_entity_poly.pdbx_strand_id
1 'polypeptide(L)' 'MEELSFYDVKSKAKFNSSEYEVREKSGRFFAVTKSPTGTHECWRVLSKVQAEKLKG' A
#
# COMPACT_ATOMS: atom_id res chain seq x y z
N MET A 1 -4.17 -11.25 5.38
CA MET A 1 -3.34 -10.24 4.72
C MET A 1 -2.30 -9.75 5.70
N GLU A 2 -1.02 -9.76 5.32
CA GLU A 2 0.04 -9.19 6.16
C GLU A 2 -0.18 -7.69 6.33
N GLU A 3 0.05 -7.16 7.53
CA GLU A 3 -0.05 -5.73 7.79
C GLU A 3 1.13 -4.99 7.13
N LEU A 4 0.83 -3.98 6.32
CA LEU A 4 1.84 -3.17 5.65
C LEU A 4 1.94 -1.79 6.28
N SER A 5 3.16 -1.28 6.40
CA SER A 5 3.39 0.09 6.82
C SER A 5 3.27 1.03 5.62
N PHE A 6 2.41 2.03 5.68
CA PHE A 6 2.24 3.06 4.68
C PHE A 6 2.77 4.39 5.19
N TYR A 7 3.12 5.28 4.26
CA TYR A 7 3.48 6.64 4.58
C TYR A 7 2.50 7.58 3.88
N ASP A 8 1.74 8.32 4.67
CA ASP A 8 0.88 9.36 4.16
C ASP A 8 1.70 10.63 3.98
N VAL A 9 1.97 11.00 2.73
CA VAL A 9 2.75 12.21 2.41
C VAL A 9 1.99 13.51 2.73
N LYS A 10 0.67 13.47 2.87
CA LYS A 10 -0.16 14.64 3.19
C LYS A 10 -0.12 14.93 4.68
N SER A 11 -0.35 13.93 5.52
CA SER A 11 -0.23 14.06 6.98
C SER A 11 1.20 13.90 7.49
N LYS A 12 2.14 13.49 6.62
CA LYS A 12 3.55 13.21 6.91
C LYS A 12 3.75 12.16 8.01
N ALA A 13 2.78 11.26 8.17
CA ALA A 13 2.75 10.23 9.20
C ALA A 13 2.88 8.83 8.61
N LYS A 14 3.52 7.93 9.37
CA LYS A 14 3.50 6.50 9.10
C LYS A 14 2.29 5.89 9.79
N PHE A 15 1.65 4.94 9.14
CA PHE A 15 0.57 4.14 9.71
C PHE A 15 0.68 2.73 9.16
N ASN A 16 0.10 1.78 9.87
CA ASN A 16 0.04 0.41 9.38
C ASN A 16 -1.40 0.09 8.99
N SER A 17 -1.57 -0.74 7.96
CA SER A 17 -2.88 -1.19 7.52
C SER A 17 -2.77 -2.60 6.93
N SER A 18 -3.70 -3.46 7.31
CA SER A 18 -3.94 -4.76 6.70
C SER A 18 -4.99 -4.71 5.59
N GLU A 19 -5.71 -3.58 5.47
CA GLU A 19 -6.72 -3.33 4.45
C GLU A 19 -6.10 -2.56 3.28
N TYR A 20 -5.66 -3.29 2.27
CA TYR A 20 -5.13 -2.71 1.04
C TYR A 20 -5.41 -3.58 -0.17
N GLU A 21 -5.41 -2.94 -1.33
CA GLU A 21 -5.51 -3.61 -2.63
C GLU A 21 -4.15 -3.63 -3.30
N VAL A 22 -3.76 -4.79 -3.84
CA VAL A 22 -2.56 -4.90 -4.68
C VAL A 22 -2.94 -4.60 -6.13
N ARG A 23 -2.51 -3.45 -6.64
CA ARG A 23 -2.71 -3.02 -8.03
C ARG A 23 -1.40 -3.13 -8.81
N GLU A 24 -1.51 -3.56 -10.07
CA GLU A 24 -0.38 -3.56 -11.01
C GLU A 24 -0.50 -2.35 -11.94
N LYS A 25 0.59 -1.60 -12.09
CA LYS A 25 0.66 -0.45 -13.00
C LYS A 25 2.04 -0.39 -13.64
N SER A 26 2.10 -0.41 -14.96
CA SER A 26 3.34 -0.32 -15.75
C SER A 26 4.40 -1.36 -15.34
N GLY A 27 3.98 -2.60 -15.06
CA GLY A 27 4.86 -3.71 -14.67
C GLY A 27 5.41 -3.60 -13.23
N ARG A 28 4.87 -2.71 -12.41
CA ARG A 28 5.17 -2.59 -10.97
C ARG A 28 3.91 -2.86 -10.16
N PHE A 29 4.12 -3.39 -8.97
CA PHE A 29 3.06 -3.67 -8.01
C PHE A 29 2.99 -2.59 -6.95
N PHE A 30 1.79 -2.22 -6.57
CA PHE A 30 1.52 -1.22 -5.55
C PHE A 30 0.47 -1.74 -4.59
N ALA A 31 0.73 -1.60 -3.29
CA ALA A 31 -0.32 -1.71 -2.28
C ALA A 31 -0.99 -0.33 -2.17
N VAL A 32 -2.31 -0.30 -2.32
CA VAL A 32 -3.12 0.90 -2.25
C VAL A 32 -4.08 0.77 -1.08
N THR A 33 -3.99 1.70 -0.14
CA THR A 33 -4.88 1.77 1.03
C THR A 33 -5.46 3.18 1.15
N LYS A 34 -6.53 3.35 1.94
CA LYS A 34 -7.08 4.69 2.23
C LYS A 34 -6.27 5.35 3.35
N SER A 35 -6.13 6.67 3.28
CA SER A 35 -5.53 7.43 4.39
C SER A 35 -6.41 7.33 5.64
N PRO A 36 -5.82 7.19 6.84
CA PRO A 36 -6.56 7.26 8.09
C PRO A 36 -7.05 8.68 8.43
N THR A 37 -6.51 9.70 7.75
CA THR A 37 -6.75 11.12 8.08
C THR A 37 -7.39 11.91 6.94
N GLY A 38 -7.62 11.30 5.78
CA GLY A 38 -8.11 11.99 4.60
C GLY A 38 -8.84 11.09 3.62
N THR A 39 -9.37 11.68 2.55
CA THR A 39 -10.11 10.98 1.48
C THR A 39 -9.20 10.42 0.38
N HIS A 40 -7.89 10.66 0.46
CA HIS A 40 -6.92 10.22 -0.54
C HIS A 40 -6.45 8.79 -0.30
N GLU A 41 -5.92 8.20 -1.37
CA GLU A 41 -5.27 6.90 -1.33
C GLU A 41 -3.76 7.04 -1.06
N CYS A 42 -3.22 6.12 -0.26
CA CYS A 42 -1.81 5.96 0.02
C CYS A 42 -1.25 4.79 -0.80
N TRP A 43 -0.27 5.10 -1.66
CA TRP A 43 0.31 4.14 -2.59
C TRP A 43 1.71 3.73 -2.14
N ARG A 44 1.90 2.45 -1.84
CA ARG A 44 3.20 1.87 -1.47
C ARG A 44 3.68 0.97 -2.61
N VAL A 45 4.92 1.18 -3.05
CA VAL A 45 5.56 0.28 -4.03
C VAL A 45 5.86 -1.06 -3.36
N LEU A 46 5.48 -2.15 -4.03
CA LEU A 46 5.83 -3.51 -3.66
C LEU A 46 6.94 -4.01 -4.58
N SER A 47 7.91 -4.74 -4.02
CA SER A 47 8.84 -5.52 -4.83
C SER A 47 8.11 -6.71 -5.47
N LYS A 48 8.66 -7.29 -6.54
CA LYS A 48 8.08 -8.49 -7.19
C LYS A 48 7.83 -9.62 -6.17
N VAL A 49 8.81 -9.87 -5.30
CA VAL A 49 8.72 -10.89 -4.24
C VAL A 49 7.59 -10.59 -3.25
N GLN A 50 7.41 -9.33 -2.85
CA GLN A 50 6.31 -8.96 -1.95
C GLN A 50 4.95 -9.08 -2.63
N ALA A 51 4.84 -8.67 -3.89
CA ALA A 51 3.60 -8.78 -4.64
C ALA A 51 3.18 -10.24 -4.87
N GLU A 52 4.12 -11.12 -5.16
CA GLU A 52 3.87 -12.56 -5.31
C GLU A 52 3.38 -13.18 -3.99
N LYS A 53 3.99 -12.82 -2.85
CA LYS A 53 3.53 -13.28 -1.53
C LYS A 53 2.14 -12.78 -1.14
N LEU A 54 1.78 -11.57 -1.57
CA LEU A 54 0.52 -10.93 -1.20
C LEU A 54 -0.63 -11.23 -2.18
N LYS A 55 -0.30 -11.65 -3.41
CA LYS A 55 -1.27 -12.19 -4.38
C LYS A 55 -1.54 -13.69 -4.18
N GLY A 56 -0.61 -14.41 -3.55
CA GLY A 56 -0.64 -15.85 -3.34
C GLY A 56 -1.50 -16.32 -2.18
#